data_AF-A0A7X6NIK3-F1
#
_entry.id   AF-A0A7X6NIK3-F1
#
_cell.length_a   1.000
_cell.length_b   1.000
_cell.length_c   1.000
_cell.angle_alpha   90.00
_cell.angle_beta   90.00
_cell.angle_gamma   90.00
#
_symmetry.space_group_name_H-M   'P 1'
#
loop_
_entity.id
_entity.type
_entity.pdbx_description
1 polymer ?
#
loop_
_entity_poly.entity_id
_entity_poly.type
_entity_poly.pdbx_seq_one_letter_code
_entity_poly.pdbx_strand_id
1 'polypeptide(L)'
;MYKRILNEILLSEIPSEGIYKLMDSGEMNNILPELLRLKGFEQQTPYHDKDVLEHTLAVVDEIKPKLNLRLAALLHDISKPDCFTVDENGRGHFHGHHVKSALASEKILQRLGYEEELILNVTILIRYHYIKDIAKVIKEKGIKKFVENVGAERLDDIFELIRADMTGKASANYEVIEKLRDMCNKYEEKQ
;
A
#
# COMPACT_ATOMS: atom_id res chain seq x y z
N MET A 1 -14.36 12.13 -15.41
CA MET A 1 -14.27 13.33 -14.53
C MET A 1 -13.54 13.01 -13.22
N TYR A 2 -13.99 12.02 -12.44
CA TYR A 2 -13.39 11.66 -11.15
C TYR A 2 -11.91 11.23 -11.19
N LYS A 3 -11.50 10.44 -12.18
CA LYS A 3 -10.08 10.07 -12.41
C LYS A 3 -9.14 11.28 -12.44
N ARG A 4 -9.55 12.36 -13.11
CA ARG A 4 -8.72 13.57 -13.26
C ARG A 4 -8.54 14.28 -11.91
N ILE A 5 -9.62 14.48 -11.17
CA ILE A 5 -9.61 15.11 -9.84
C ILE A 5 -8.71 14.33 -8.88
N LEU A 6 -8.87 13.00 -8.85
CA LEU A 6 -8.04 12.15 -7.99
C LEU A 6 -6.56 12.23 -8.36
N ASN A 7 -6.22 12.22 -9.65
CA ASN A 7 -4.83 12.37 -10.10
C ASN A 7 -4.23 13.73 -9.70
N GLU A 8 -4.98 14.82 -9.88
CA GLU A 8 -4.54 16.17 -9.51
C GLU A 8 -4.24 16.25 -8.00
N ILE A 9 -5.10 15.65 -7.17
CA ILE A 9 -4.88 15.57 -5.71
C ILE A 9 -3.64 14.71 -5.40
N LEU A 10 -3.54 13.50 -5.95
CA LEU A 10 -2.45 12.56 -5.67
C LEU A 10 -1.07 13.05 -6.13
N LEU A 11 -1.03 13.97 -7.08
CA LEU A 11 0.21 14.57 -7.59
C LEU A 11 0.49 15.95 -6.99
N SER A 12 -0.35 16.44 -6.08
CA SER A 12 -0.10 17.66 -5.33
C SER A 12 0.97 17.44 -4.24
N GLU A 13 1.46 18.53 -3.65
CA GLU A 13 2.49 18.49 -2.61
C GLU A 13 2.02 17.75 -1.35
N ILE A 14 0.75 17.95 -0.95
CA ILE A 14 0.14 17.34 0.23
C ILE A 14 -1.22 16.73 -0.15
N PRO A 15 -1.26 15.53 -0.75
CA PRO A 15 -2.51 14.92 -1.20
C PRO A 15 -3.53 14.67 -0.10
N SER A 16 -3.10 14.41 1.14
CA SER A 16 -4.00 14.17 2.27
C SER A 16 -5.01 15.32 2.47
N GLU A 17 -4.59 16.58 2.32
CA GLU A 17 -5.50 17.73 2.41
C GLU A 17 -6.59 17.69 1.34
N GLY A 18 -6.23 17.34 0.10
CA GLY A 18 -7.19 17.20 -1.00
C GLY A 18 -8.17 16.07 -0.75
N ILE A 19 -7.68 14.94 -0.23
CA ILE A 19 -8.51 13.80 0.15
C ILE A 19 -9.50 14.18 1.26
N TYR A 20 -9.05 14.86 2.32
CA TYR A 20 -9.94 15.33 3.37
C TYR A 20 -11.00 16.32 2.84
N LYS A 21 -10.63 17.26 1.97
CA LYS A 21 -11.60 18.17 1.33
C LYS A 21 -12.67 17.42 0.52
N LEU A 22 -12.31 16.35 -0.18
CA LEU A 22 -13.28 15.49 -0.88
C LEU A 22 -14.18 14.72 0.10
N MET A 23 -13.66 14.30 1.25
CA MET A 23 -14.44 13.62 2.29
C MET A 23 -15.43 14.59 2.96
N ASP A 24 -14.97 15.78 3.33
CA ASP A 24 -15.78 16.79 4.03
C ASP A 24 -16.90 17.34 3.15
N SER A 25 -16.66 17.47 1.84
CA SER A 25 -17.68 17.87 0.87
C SER A 25 -18.64 16.74 0.48
N GLY A 26 -18.33 15.48 0.85
CA GLY A 26 -19.09 14.30 0.47
C GLY A 26 -18.81 13.78 -0.94
N GLU A 27 -18.00 14.46 -1.74
CA GLU A 27 -17.62 14.04 -3.10
C GLU A 27 -16.87 12.71 -3.13
N MET A 28 -16.19 12.35 -2.04
CA MET A 28 -15.50 11.07 -1.93
C MET A 28 -16.44 9.87 -2.14
N ASN A 29 -17.73 9.99 -1.79
CA ASN A 29 -18.73 8.93 -2.03
C ASN A 29 -18.86 8.55 -3.51
N ASN A 30 -18.62 9.52 -4.41
CA ASN A 30 -18.71 9.31 -5.86
C ASN A 30 -17.38 8.87 -6.48
N ILE A 31 -16.25 9.17 -5.81
CA ILE A 31 -14.90 8.92 -6.33
C ILE A 31 -14.37 7.58 -5.82
N LEU A 32 -14.23 7.43 -4.51
CA LEU A 32 -13.62 6.29 -3.86
C LEU A 32 -14.32 6.02 -2.51
N PRO A 33 -15.58 5.58 -2.52
CA PRO A 33 -16.35 5.33 -1.30
C PRO A 33 -15.70 4.26 -0.40
N GLU A 34 -14.90 3.35 -0.96
CA GLU A 34 -14.19 2.32 -0.20
C GLU A 34 -13.23 2.92 0.85
N LEU A 35 -12.65 4.09 0.56
CA LEU A 35 -11.71 4.77 1.45
C LEU A 35 -12.38 5.24 2.74
N LEU A 36 -13.67 5.57 2.68
CA LEU A 36 -14.44 6.06 3.83
C LEU A 36 -14.52 5.02 4.96
N ARG A 37 -14.45 3.73 4.63
CA ARG A 37 -14.50 2.62 5.60
C ARG A 37 -13.22 2.50 6.44
N LEU A 38 -12.14 3.17 6.04
CA LEU A 38 -10.87 3.16 6.77
C LEU A 38 -10.88 4.15 7.94
N LYS A 39 -11.70 5.20 7.86
CA LYS A 39 -11.81 6.25 8.89
C LYS A 39 -12.40 5.68 10.17
N GLY A 40 -11.72 5.91 11.29
CA GLY A 40 -12.11 5.45 12.62
C GLY A 40 -12.04 3.94 12.81
N PHE A 41 -11.37 3.20 11.91
CA PHE A 41 -11.26 1.75 12.06
C PHE A 41 -10.29 1.40 13.20
N GLU A 42 -10.83 0.88 14.31
CA GLU A 42 -10.05 0.45 15.47
C GLU A 42 -9.30 -0.85 15.19
N GLN A 43 -7.98 -0.77 15.03
CA GLN A 43 -7.13 -1.90 14.68
C GLN A 43 -6.84 -2.85 15.88
N GLN A 44 -7.28 -2.51 17.10
CA GLN A 44 -7.09 -3.29 18.34
C GLN A 44 -5.66 -3.81 18.52
N THR A 45 -4.68 -2.90 18.43
CA THR A 45 -3.26 -3.24 18.41
C THR A 45 -2.45 -2.17 19.15
N PRO A 46 -1.48 -2.56 19.98
CA PRO A 46 -0.64 -1.60 20.72
C PRO A 46 0.39 -0.90 19.83
N TYR A 47 0.51 -1.30 18.55
CA TYR A 47 1.56 -0.86 17.65
C TYR A 47 1.17 0.34 16.77
N HIS A 48 -0.09 0.82 16.86
CA HIS A 48 -0.61 1.89 16.01
C HIS A 48 -1.29 2.96 16.85
N ASP A 49 -0.88 4.21 16.64
CA ASP A 49 -1.48 5.43 17.20
C ASP A 49 -2.53 6.05 16.27
N LYS A 50 -2.57 5.59 15.01
CA LYS A 50 -3.43 6.07 13.93
C LYS A 50 -4.48 5.04 13.54
N ASP A 51 -5.63 5.52 13.06
CA ASP A 51 -6.57 4.66 12.33
C ASP A 51 -5.99 4.26 10.96
N VAL A 52 -6.72 3.40 10.23
CA VAL A 52 -6.24 2.89 8.92
C VAL A 52 -6.17 4.01 7.87
N LEU A 53 -7.08 4.98 7.90
CA LEU A 53 -7.09 6.10 6.95
C LEU A 53 -5.91 7.04 7.21
N GLU A 54 -5.71 7.46 8.46
CA GLU A 54 -4.63 8.36 8.86
C GLU A 54 -3.26 7.77 8.52
N HIS A 55 -3.08 6.46 8.77
CA HIS A 55 -1.90 5.74 8.30
C HIS A 55 -1.78 5.82 6.77
N THR A 56 -2.82 5.44 6.04
CA THR A 56 -2.84 5.46 4.57
C THR A 56 -2.47 6.83 4.01
N LEU A 57 -3.02 7.91 4.55
CA LEU A 57 -2.74 9.28 4.08
C LEU A 57 -1.33 9.74 4.44
N ALA A 58 -0.78 9.35 5.60
CA ALA A 58 0.62 9.60 5.91
C ALA A 58 1.57 8.90 4.93
N VAL A 59 1.27 7.65 4.55
CA VAL A 59 2.04 6.93 3.51
C VAL A 59 1.91 7.61 2.16
N VAL A 60 0.69 8.05 1.81
CA VAL A 60 0.46 8.81 0.58
C VAL A 60 1.30 10.07 0.60
N ASP A 61 1.33 10.87 1.65
CA ASP A 61 2.10 12.14 1.69
C ASP A 61 3.61 11.93 1.57
N GLU A 62 4.13 10.88 2.20
CA GLU A 62 5.56 10.55 2.30
C GLU A 62 6.17 9.93 1.03
N ILE A 63 5.39 9.18 0.25
CA ILE A 63 5.91 8.45 -0.92
C ILE A 63 6.22 9.41 -2.09
N LYS A 64 7.15 9.10 -2.99
CA LYS A 64 7.41 9.96 -4.17
C LYS A 64 6.13 10.34 -4.95
N PRO A 65 6.01 11.57 -5.52
CA PRO A 65 4.84 12.04 -6.26
C PRO A 65 4.77 11.44 -7.68
N LYS A 66 4.76 10.11 -7.76
CA LYS A 66 4.61 9.31 -8.97
C LYS A 66 3.23 8.64 -8.90
N LEU A 67 2.43 8.77 -9.96
CA LEU A 67 1.01 8.40 -9.89
C LEU A 67 0.79 6.95 -9.47
N ASN A 68 1.55 5.98 -10.01
CA ASN A 68 1.42 4.58 -9.62
C ASN A 68 1.79 4.34 -8.15
N LEU A 69 2.81 5.03 -7.63
CA LEU A 69 3.20 4.94 -6.21
C LEU A 69 2.13 5.54 -5.29
N ARG A 70 1.61 6.72 -5.62
CA ARG A 70 0.56 7.39 -4.82
C ARG A 70 -0.77 6.63 -4.85
N LEU A 71 -1.12 6.00 -5.98
CA LEU A 71 -2.26 5.08 -6.06
C LEU A 71 -2.04 3.80 -5.24
N ALA A 72 -0.85 3.21 -5.31
CA ALA A 72 -0.52 2.03 -4.51
C ALA A 72 -0.56 2.35 -3.01
N ALA A 73 0.02 3.48 -2.59
CA ALA A 73 -0.03 3.96 -1.22
C ALA A 73 -1.48 4.19 -0.74
N LEU A 74 -2.33 4.84 -1.55
CA LEU A 74 -3.72 5.09 -1.18
C LEU A 74 -4.54 3.80 -0.98
N LEU A 75 -4.18 2.73 -1.70
CA LEU A 75 -5.00 1.52 -1.77
C LEU A 75 -4.38 0.29 -1.08
N HIS A 76 -3.13 0.34 -0.62
CA HIS A 76 -2.41 -0.85 -0.13
C HIS A 76 -3.14 -1.61 0.99
N ASP A 77 -3.85 -0.86 1.84
CA ASP A 77 -4.57 -1.36 3.00
C ASP A 77 -6.10 -1.25 2.88
N ILE A 78 -6.63 -1.00 1.68
CA ILE A 78 -8.06 -0.73 1.46
C ILE A 78 -8.99 -1.86 1.92
N SER A 79 -8.48 -3.09 2.04
CA SER A 79 -9.23 -4.26 2.49
C SER A 79 -8.89 -4.72 3.92
N LYS A 80 -8.11 -3.96 4.70
CA LYS A 80 -7.86 -4.28 6.12
C LYS A 80 -9.15 -4.51 6.90
N PRO A 81 -10.18 -3.64 6.83
CA PRO A 81 -11.44 -3.89 7.53
C PRO A 81 -12.07 -5.24 7.18
N ASP A 82 -11.99 -5.64 5.91
CA ASP A 82 -12.56 -6.90 5.42
C ASP A 82 -11.73 -8.15 5.81
N CYS A 83 -10.55 -7.96 6.41
CA CYS A 83 -9.61 -8.99 6.83
C CYS A 83 -9.38 -8.99 8.36
N PHE A 84 -10.09 -8.15 9.09
CA PHE A 84 -9.89 -7.99 10.52
C PHE A 84 -10.38 -9.20 11.30
N THR A 85 -9.51 -9.75 12.14
CA THR A 85 -9.82 -10.81 13.09
C THR A 85 -9.18 -10.49 14.43
N VAL A 86 -9.78 -10.94 15.54
CA VAL A 86 -9.23 -10.75 16.89
C VAL A 86 -8.81 -12.10 17.45
N ASP A 87 -7.61 -12.17 18.02
CA ASP A 87 -7.12 -13.38 18.68
C ASP A 87 -7.61 -13.52 20.13
N GLU A 88 -7.27 -14.64 20.78
CA GLU A 88 -7.64 -14.95 22.16
C GLU A 88 -7.12 -13.93 23.20
N ASN A 89 -6.11 -13.13 22.85
CA ASN A 89 -5.54 -12.08 23.69
C ASN A 89 -6.11 -10.70 23.38
N GLY A 90 -7.15 -10.62 22.54
CA GLY A 90 -7.78 -9.36 22.14
C GLY A 90 -6.97 -8.54 21.14
N ARG A 91 -6.01 -9.14 20.42
CA ARG A 91 -5.20 -8.44 19.41
C ARG A 91 -5.78 -8.60 18.02
N GLY A 92 -5.88 -7.48 17.31
CA GLY A 92 -6.29 -7.41 15.92
C GLY A 92 -5.23 -7.94 14.95
N HIS A 93 -5.68 -8.69 13.94
CA HIS A 93 -4.87 -9.24 12.86
C HIS A 93 -5.53 -8.96 11.50
N PHE A 94 -4.71 -8.88 10.45
CA PHE A 94 -5.14 -8.58 9.07
C PHE A 94 -4.58 -9.60 8.08
N HIS A 95 -4.72 -10.89 8.36
CA HIS A 95 -4.13 -11.94 7.52
C HIS A 95 -4.66 -11.87 6.09
N GLY A 96 -3.76 -11.88 5.10
CA GLY A 96 -4.14 -11.86 3.69
C GLY A 96 -4.60 -10.49 3.15
N HIS A 97 -4.57 -9.41 3.93
CA HIS A 97 -5.05 -8.10 3.49
C HIS A 97 -4.39 -7.63 2.19
N HIS A 98 -3.06 -7.71 2.06
CA HIS A 98 -2.31 -7.42 0.83
C HIS A 98 -2.91 -8.05 -0.44
N VAL A 99 -3.33 -9.33 -0.39
CA VAL A 99 -3.97 -10.02 -1.52
C VAL A 99 -5.36 -9.46 -1.78
N LYS A 100 -6.17 -9.26 -0.73
CA LYS A 100 -7.54 -8.77 -0.84
C LYS A 100 -7.58 -7.31 -1.31
N SER A 101 -6.68 -6.47 -0.79
CA SER A 101 -6.44 -5.10 -1.21
C SER A 101 -6.08 -5.06 -2.68
N ALA A 102 -5.12 -5.86 -3.15
CA ALA A 102 -4.77 -5.88 -4.58
C ALA A 102 -5.98 -6.21 -5.49
N LEU A 103 -6.79 -7.21 -5.12
CA LEU A 103 -8.00 -7.58 -5.86
C LEU A 103 -9.08 -6.48 -5.82
N ALA A 104 -9.23 -5.80 -4.68
CA ALA A 104 -10.14 -4.67 -4.57
C ALA A 104 -9.65 -3.47 -5.39
N SER A 105 -8.35 -3.17 -5.33
CA SER A 105 -7.72 -2.08 -6.07
C SER A 105 -7.84 -2.27 -7.58
N GLU A 106 -7.70 -3.48 -8.09
CA GLU A 106 -7.94 -3.78 -9.50
C GLU A 106 -9.34 -3.31 -9.95
N LYS A 107 -10.38 -3.73 -9.22
CA LYS A 107 -11.78 -3.37 -9.50
C LYS A 107 -12.02 -1.87 -9.38
N ILE A 108 -11.44 -1.24 -8.35
CA ILE A 108 -11.53 0.21 -8.12
C ILE A 108 -10.92 0.97 -9.29
N LEU A 109 -9.72 0.60 -9.72
CA LEU A 109 -8.99 1.30 -10.77
C LEU A 109 -9.63 1.07 -12.14
N GLN A 110 -10.16 -0.14 -12.40
CA GLN A 110 -10.99 -0.43 -13.58
C GLN A 110 -12.24 0.46 -13.60
N ARG A 111 -12.96 0.57 -12.47
CA ARG A 111 -14.14 1.46 -12.34
C ARG A 111 -13.79 2.92 -12.61
N LEU A 112 -12.62 3.37 -12.15
CA LEU A 112 -12.13 4.73 -12.37
C LEU A 112 -11.60 4.94 -13.81
N GLY A 113 -11.47 3.87 -14.60
CA GLY A 113 -11.04 3.91 -15.99
C GLY A 113 -9.56 4.19 -16.17
N TYR A 114 -8.71 3.63 -15.31
CA TYR A 114 -7.25 3.61 -15.53
C TYR A 114 -6.85 2.55 -16.54
N GLU A 115 -5.71 2.75 -17.19
CA GLU A 115 -5.16 1.82 -18.19
C GLU A 115 -4.67 0.52 -17.53
N GLU A 116 -4.77 -0.60 -18.26
CA GLU A 116 -4.44 -1.93 -17.76
C GLU A 116 -3.00 -2.03 -17.22
N GLU A 117 -2.04 -1.42 -17.91
CA GLU A 117 -0.64 -1.42 -17.46
C GLU A 117 -0.49 -0.72 -16.10
N LEU A 118 -1.14 0.43 -15.90
CA LEU A 118 -1.08 1.13 -14.62
C LEU A 118 -1.77 0.31 -13.52
N ILE A 119 -2.91 -0.32 -13.82
CA ILE A 119 -3.62 -1.20 -12.90
C ILE A 119 -2.73 -2.37 -12.47
N LEU A 120 -2.09 -3.04 -13.43
CA LEU A 120 -1.16 -4.13 -13.17
C LEU A 120 -0.01 -3.67 -12.26
N ASN A 121 0.58 -2.53 -12.57
CA ASN A 121 1.69 -1.98 -11.79
C ASN A 121 1.27 -1.71 -10.34
N VAL A 122 0.15 -1.01 -10.15
CA VAL A 122 -0.36 -0.68 -8.80
C VAL A 122 -0.71 -1.94 -8.02
N THR A 123 -1.41 -2.89 -8.64
CA THR A 123 -1.88 -4.11 -7.97
C THR A 123 -0.72 -5.04 -7.60
N ILE A 124 0.34 -5.12 -8.40
CA ILE A 124 1.58 -5.84 -8.05
C ILE A 124 2.23 -5.22 -6.81
N LEU A 125 2.39 -3.89 -6.78
CA LEU A 125 2.98 -3.20 -5.63
C LEU A 125 2.18 -3.47 -4.35
N ILE A 126 0.86 -3.33 -4.42
CA ILE A 126 -0.05 -3.63 -3.29
C ILE A 126 0.02 -5.11 -2.89
N ARG A 127 0.06 -6.03 -3.85
CA ARG A 127 0.09 -7.46 -3.53
C ARG A 127 1.36 -7.85 -2.77
N TYR A 128 2.50 -7.24 -3.08
CA TYR A 128 3.80 -7.71 -2.60
C TYR A 128 4.44 -6.82 -1.52
N HIS A 129 3.81 -5.71 -1.11
CA HIS A 129 4.35 -4.81 -0.06
C HIS A 129 4.52 -5.49 1.32
N TYR A 130 3.82 -6.61 1.57
CA TYR A 130 3.92 -7.40 2.80
C TYR A 130 5.30 -8.06 3.01
N ILE A 131 6.18 -8.11 2.00
CA ILE A 131 7.44 -8.86 2.07
C ILE A 131 8.32 -8.46 3.27
N LYS A 132 8.24 -7.20 3.71
CA LYS A 132 8.92 -6.69 4.90
C LYS A 132 8.56 -7.46 6.17
N ASP A 133 7.33 -7.97 6.26
CA ASP A 133 6.82 -8.69 7.43
C ASP A 133 7.40 -10.11 7.53
N ILE A 134 7.86 -10.67 6.40
CA ILE A 134 8.45 -12.02 6.33
C ILE A 134 9.96 -12.00 6.05
N ALA A 135 10.58 -10.82 5.96
CA ALA A 135 11.98 -10.66 5.56
C ALA A 135 12.98 -11.44 6.43
N LYS A 136 12.66 -11.69 7.72
CA LYS A 136 13.52 -12.48 8.62
C LYS A 136 13.51 -13.98 8.35
N VAL A 137 12.47 -14.49 7.69
CA VAL A 137 12.25 -15.94 7.49
C VAL A 137 12.23 -16.34 6.00
N ILE A 138 12.24 -15.35 5.10
CA ILE A 138 12.23 -15.59 3.66
C ILE A 138 13.55 -16.26 3.22
N LYS A 139 13.43 -17.32 2.42
CA LYS A 139 14.56 -18.05 1.84
C LYS A 139 14.84 -17.59 0.42
N GLU A 140 15.99 -17.96 -0.16
CA GLU A 140 16.37 -17.62 -1.54
C GLU A 140 15.27 -17.96 -2.57
N LYS A 141 14.62 -19.12 -2.45
CA LYS A 141 13.50 -19.50 -3.32
C LYS A 141 12.31 -18.54 -3.21
N GLY A 142 12.08 -17.97 -2.03
CA GLY A 142 11.05 -16.95 -1.81
C GLY A 142 11.41 -15.62 -2.47
N ILE A 143 12.67 -15.19 -2.36
CA ILE A 143 13.18 -13.99 -3.05
C ILE A 143 13.09 -14.14 -4.55
N LYS A 144 13.52 -15.28 -5.11
CA LYS A 144 13.38 -15.59 -6.52
C LYS A 144 11.94 -15.40 -7.00
N LYS A 145 10.99 -16.04 -6.30
CA LYS A 145 9.56 -15.89 -6.63
C LYS A 145 9.08 -14.44 -6.48
N PHE A 146 9.55 -13.72 -5.48
CA PHE A 146 9.20 -12.31 -5.31
C PHE A 146 9.66 -11.49 -6.52
N VAL A 147 10.93 -11.59 -6.91
CA VAL A 147 11.47 -10.85 -8.08
C VAL A 147 10.74 -11.25 -9.36
N GLU A 148 10.51 -12.55 -9.59
CA GLU A 148 9.77 -13.04 -10.77
C GLU A 148 8.34 -12.51 -10.85
N ASN A 149 7.64 -12.38 -9.71
CA ASN A 149 6.26 -11.90 -9.69
C ASN A 149 6.15 -10.37 -9.67
N VAL A 150 7.14 -9.68 -9.09
CA VAL A 150 7.17 -8.21 -9.02
C VAL A 150 7.67 -7.61 -10.32
N GLY A 151 8.64 -8.26 -10.98
CA GLY A 151 9.36 -7.72 -12.12
C GLY A 151 10.50 -6.82 -11.68
N ALA A 152 11.66 -6.97 -12.34
CA ALA A 152 12.87 -6.18 -12.10
C ALA A 152 12.59 -4.66 -12.17
N GLU A 153 11.75 -4.26 -13.12
CA GLU A 153 11.38 -2.87 -13.39
C GLU A 153 10.58 -2.21 -12.26
N ARG A 154 10.10 -2.99 -11.28
CA ARG A 154 9.27 -2.51 -10.14
C ARG A 154 9.96 -2.62 -8.80
N LEU A 155 11.17 -3.17 -8.74
CA LEU A 155 11.88 -3.38 -7.48
C LEU A 155 12.11 -2.06 -6.73
N ASP A 156 12.52 -1.00 -7.44
CA ASP A 156 12.68 0.31 -6.81
C ASP A 156 11.35 0.88 -6.31
N ASP A 157 10.27 0.74 -7.08
CA ASP A 157 8.94 1.23 -6.72
C ASP A 157 8.38 0.49 -5.49
N ILE A 158 8.58 -0.83 -5.38
CA ILE A 158 8.09 -1.59 -4.22
C ILE A 158 8.89 -1.29 -2.96
N PHE A 159 10.21 -1.08 -3.07
CA PHE A 159 11.01 -0.66 -1.92
C PHE A 159 10.67 0.76 -1.47
N GLU A 160 10.34 1.67 -2.41
CA GLU A 160 9.84 3.00 -2.08
C GLU A 160 8.49 2.94 -1.36
N LEU A 161 7.56 2.10 -1.80
CA LEU A 161 6.28 1.88 -1.10
C LEU A 161 6.49 1.31 0.30
N ILE A 162 7.35 0.30 0.44
CA ILE A 162 7.68 -0.30 1.74
C ILE A 162 8.28 0.74 2.68
N ARG A 163 9.19 1.57 2.19
CA ARG A 163 9.82 2.67 2.95
C ARG A 163 8.74 3.61 3.50
N ALA A 164 7.90 4.15 2.63
CA ALA A 164 6.85 5.08 3.02
C ALA A 164 5.85 4.47 4.03
N ASP A 165 5.48 3.20 3.83
CA ASP A 165 4.59 2.44 4.73
C ASP A 165 5.25 2.11 6.10
N MET A 166 6.56 2.30 6.21
CA MET A 166 7.28 2.18 7.48
C MET A 166 7.47 3.53 8.20
N THR A 167 7.42 4.66 7.49
CA THR A 167 7.76 6.00 8.02
C THR A 167 6.85 6.47 9.17
N GLY A 168 5.69 5.84 9.39
CA GLY A 168 4.79 6.14 10.50
C GLY A 168 4.94 5.26 11.76
N LYS A 169 5.84 4.26 11.76
CA LYS A 169 5.99 3.30 12.87
C LYS A 169 7.17 3.67 13.77
N ALA A 170 6.94 3.84 15.07
CA ALA A 170 7.97 4.23 16.05
C ALA A 170 9.21 3.29 16.10
N SER A 171 9.10 2.08 15.56
CA SER A 171 10.16 1.07 15.49
C SER A 171 10.59 0.73 14.05
N ALA A 172 10.47 1.66 13.11
CA ALA A 172 10.82 1.42 11.71
C ALA A 172 12.30 1.00 11.57
N ASN A 173 12.53 -0.26 11.20
CA ASN A 173 13.86 -0.79 10.93
C ASN A 173 14.11 -0.82 9.42
N TYR A 174 14.68 0.26 8.88
CA TYR A 174 15.00 0.36 7.45
C TYR A 174 16.08 -0.62 6.98
N GLU A 175 16.85 -1.26 7.87
CA GLU A 175 17.79 -2.32 7.47
C GLU A 175 17.08 -3.49 6.77
N VAL A 176 15.78 -3.69 7.02
CA VAL A 176 15.00 -4.73 6.33
C VAL A 176 14.92 -4.47 4.83
N ILE A 177 14.86 -3.20 4.42
CA ILE A 177 14.77 -2.80 3.02
C ILE A 177 16.10 -3.08 2.33
N GLU A 178 17.21 -2.66 2.95
CA GLU A 178 18.55 -2.91 2.41
C GLU A 178 18.83 -4.41 2.29
N LYS A 179 18.48 -5.22 3.31
CA LYS A 179 18.63 -6.67 3.25
C LYS A 179 17.82 -7.30 2.11
N LEU A 180 16.56 -6.89 1.93
CA LEU A 180 15.73 -7.39 0.84
C LEU A 180 16.28 -6.94 -0.53
N ARG A 181 16.75 -5.71 -0.64
CA ARG A 181 17.37 -5.16 -1.85
C ARG A 181 18.63 -5.94 -2.22
N ASP A 182 19.53 -6.18 -1.28
CA ASP A 182 20.72 -7.02 -1.47
C ASP A 182 20.37 -8.44 -1.92
N MET A 183 19.33 -9.04 -1.34
CA MET A 183 18.87 -10.37 -1.73
C MET A 183 18.30 -10.39 -3.16
N CYS A 184 17.59 -9.33 -3.56
CA CYS A 184 17.06 -9.20 -4.93
C CYS A 184 18.19 -8.96 -5.95
N ASN A 185 19.12 -8.04 -5.67
CA ASN A 185 20.26 -7.74 -6.56
C ASN A 185 21.12 -8.99 -6.80
N LYS A 186 21.42 -9.77 -5.75
CA LYS A 186 22.15 -11.05 -5.86
C LYS A 186 21.44 -12.08 -6.73
N TYR A 187 20.12 -11.98 -6.88
CA TYR A 187 19.36 -12.84 -7.79
C TYR A 187 19.46 -12.35 -9.22
N GLU A 188 19.37 -11.04 -9.45
CA GLU A 188 19.48 -10.43 -10.79
C GLU A 188 20.88 -10.60 -11.40
N GLU A 189 21.94 -10.50 -10.59
CA GLU A 189 23.32 -10.73 -11.05
C GLU A 189 23.63 -12.19 -11.44
N LYS A 190 22.80 -13.15 -11.02
CA LYS A 190 22.98 -14.58 -11.30
C LYS A 190 22.24 -15.06 -12.56
N GLN A 191 21.51 -14.18 -13.24
CA GLN A 191 20.79 -14.46 -14.49
C GLN A 191 21.66 -14.10 -15.70
#